data_AF-A0A939CR56-F1
#
_entry.id   AF-A0A939CR56-F1
#
_cell.length_a   1.000
_cell.length_b   1.000
_cell.length_c   1.000
_cell.angle_alpha   90.00
_cell.angle_beta   90.00
_cell.angle_gamma   90.00
#
_symmetry.space_group_name_H-M   'P 1'
#
loop_
_entity.id
_entity.type
_entity.pdbx_description
1 polymer ?
#
loop_
_entity_poly.entity_id
_entity_poly.type
_entity_poly.pdbx_seq_one_letter_code
_entity_poly.pdbx_strand_id
1 'polypeptide(L)'
;MKTFAPFLTSLVVAVWVIAIAIISVQNATPVSLKFLTFQSIQIPMGLVLAFSAGIGLIGMALLQPLWGLAGIGLRNSRLEEDAEFFVDDEDF
;
A
#
# COMPACT_ATOMS: atom_id res chain seq x y z
N MET A 1 -0.71 0.24 -23.80
CA MET A 1 -1.39 1.25 -22.96
C MET A 1 -0.62 1.46 -21.64
N LYS A 2 0.64 1.92 -21.68
CA LYS A 2 1.48 2.06 -20.47
C LYS A 2 1.12 3.26 -19.59
N THR A 3 0.25 4.15 -20.08
CA THR A 3 -0.16 5.39 -19.41
C THR A 3 -1.58 5.34 -18.82
N PHE A 4 -2.37 4.31 -19.17
CA PHE A 4 -3.77 4.24 -18.73
C PHE A 4 -3.90 3.91 -17.24
N ALA A 5 -3.12 2.96 -16.74
CA ALA A 5 -3.08 2.61 -15.32
C ALA A 5 -2.69 3.79 -14.41
N PRO A 6 -1.57 4.51 -14.64
CA PRO A 6 -1.21 5.64 -13.78
C PRO A 6 -2.21 6.81 -13.88
N PHE A 7 -2.86 7.00 -15.03
CA PHE A 7 -3.93 7.98 -15.18
C PHE A 7 -5.16 7.63 -14.34
N LEU A 8 -5.59 6.37 -14.35
CA LEU A 8 -6.74 5.94 -13.55
C LEU A 8 -6.43 6.04 -12.05
N THR A 9 -5.22 5.65 -11.64
CA THR A 9 -4.77 5.77 -10.26
C THR A 9 -4.76 7.23 -9.80
N SER A 10 -4.23 8.15 -10.60
CA SER A 10 -4.20 9.57 -10.23
C SER A 10 -5.60 10.18 -10.16
N LEU A 11 -6.52 9.77 -11.04
CA LEU A 11 -7.92 10.18 -10.98
C LEU A 11 -8.60 9.72 -9.68
N VAL A 12 -8.40 8.46 -9.30
CA VAL A 12 -8.94 7.92 -8.04
C VAL A 12 -8.38 8.70 -6.84
N VAL A 13 -7.06 8.93 -6.81
CA VAL A 13 -6.42 9.71 -5.73
C VAL A 13 -6.97 11.14 -5.68
N ALA A 14 -7.15 11.80 -6.82
CA ALA A 14 -7.69 13.17 -6.88
C ALA A 14 -9.12 13.25 -6.34
N VAL A 15 -9.99 12.33 -6.76
CA VAL A 15 -11.38 12.23 -6.23
C VAL A 15 -11.35 11.99 -4.72
N TRP A 16 -10.44 11.13 -4.26
CA TRP A 16 -10.33 10.81 -2.84
C TRP A 16 -9.87 12.00 -1.99
N VAL A 17 -8.91 12.78 -2.48
CA VAL A 17 -8.46 14.03 -1.84
C VAL A 17 -9.58 15.06 -1.76
N ILE A 18 -10.35 15.25 -2.84
CA ILE A 18 -11.51 16.16 -2.85
C ILE A 18 -12.55 15.71 -1.81
N ALA A 19 -12.86 14.41 -1.75
CA ALA A 19 -13.80 13.87 -0.79
C ALA A 19 -13.34 14.14 0.66
N ILE A 20 -12.06 13.90 0.97
CA ILE A 20 -11.49 14.20 2.29
C ILE A 20 -11.60 15.70 2.61
N ALA A 21 -11.32 16.58 1.65
CA ALA A 21 -11.43 18.03 1.84
C ALA A 21 -12.88 18.46 2.15
N ILE A 22 -13.86 17.96 1.39
CA ILE A 22 -15.28 18.26 1.62
C ILE A 22 -15.73 17.74 2.98
N ILE A 23 -15.43 16.47 3.29
CA ILE A 23 -15.79 15.86 4.57
C ILE A 23 -15.13 16.61 5.73
N SER A 24 -13.86 17.01 5.58
CA SER A 24 -13.12 17.79 6.58
C SER A 24 -13.76 19.15 6.85
N VAL A 25 -14.09 19.91 5.79
CA VAL A 25 -14.68 21.25 5.92
C VAL A 25 -16.10 21.17 6.49
N GLN A 26 -16.90 20.19 6.05
CA GLN A 26 -18.29 20.07 6.49
C GLN A 26 -18.42 19.41 7.86
N ASN A 27 -17.53 18.50 8.24
CA ASN A 27 -17.52 17.84 9.55
C ASN A 27 -16.42 18.45 10.43
N ALA A 28 -16.56 19.75 10.71
CA ALA A 28 -15.66 20.47 11.63
C ALA A 28 -15.80 20.03 13.10
N THR A 29 -16.75 19.13 13.40
CA THR A 29 -16.90 18.52 14.73
C THR A 29 -15.67 17.68 15.04
N PRO A 30 -14.96 17.97 16.14
CA PRO A 30 -13.83 17.15 16.54
C PRO A 30 -14.30 15.75 16.94
N VAL A 31 -13.49 14.74 16.62
CA VAL A 31 -13.67 13.37 17.09
C VAL A 31 -12.70 13.05 18.21
N SER A 32 -13.12 12.17 19.10
CA SER A 32 -12.25 11.60 20.12
C SER A 32 -12.17 10.10 19.93
N LEU A 33 -10.95 9.57 19.99
CA LEU A 33 -10.71 8.14 20.03
C LEU A 33 -10.91 7.69 21.47
N LYS A 34 -11.93 6.88 21.70
CA LYS A 34 -12.16 6.22 22.98
C LYS A 34 -11.53 4.84 22.96
N PHE A 35 -10.64 4.57 23.90
CA PHE A 35 -10.01 3.26 24.09
C PHE A 35 -10.22 2.80 25.54
N LEU A 36 -11.07 1.79 25.71
CA LEU A 36 -11.54 1.34 27.03
C LEU A 36 -12.09 2.53 27.85
N THR A 37 -11.43 2.90 28.94
CA THR A 37 -11.79 4.03 29.81
C THR A 37 -11.14 5.35 29.37
N PHE A 38 -10.14 5.31 28.47
CA PHE A 38 -9.39 6.49 28.04
C PHE A 38 -10.06 7.17 26.84
N GLN A 39 -10.04 8.50 26.83
CA GLN A 39 -10.48 9.32 25.71
C GLN A 39 -9.31 10.18 25.23
N SER A 40 -9.02 10.15 23.93
CA SER A 40 -8.03 11.03 23.33
C SER A 40 -8.47 12.49 23.39
N ILE A 41 -7.54 13.40 23.15
CA ILE A 41 -7.90 14.78 22.84
C ILE A 41 -8.79 14.81 21.60
N GLN A 42 -9.59 15.87 21.50
CA GLN A 42 -10.43 16.13 20.35
C GLN A 42 -9.57 16.44 19.13
N ILE A 43 -9.65 15.59 18.12
CA ILE A 43 -8.90 15.69 16.87
C ILE A 43 -9.88 16.08 15.75
N PRO A 44 -9.59 17.11 14.94
CA PRO A 44 -10.42 17.44 13.77
C PRO A 44 -10.54 16.23 12.83
N MET A 45 -11.75 15.93 12.36
CA MET A 45 -12.01 14.78 11.47
C MET A 45 -11.13 14.79 10.22
N GLY A 46 -10.91 15.96 9.64
CA GLY A 46 -10.00 16.12 8.51
C GLY A 46 -8.58 15.64 8.78
N LEU A 47 -8.07 15.89 9.99
CA LEU A 47 -6.73 15.47 10.38
C LEU A 47 -6.66 13.94 10.49
N VAL A 48 -7.68 13.31 11.09
CA VAL A 48 -7.77 11.85 11.18
C VAL A 48 -7.77 11.20 9.80
N LEU A 49 -8.60 11.71 8.88
CA LEU A 49 -8.70 11.20 7.52
C LEU A 49 -7.40 11.38 6.73
N ALA A 50 -6.76 12.55 6.84
CA ALA A 50 -5.49 12.83 6.18
C ALA A 50 -4.37 11.90 6.69
N PHE A 51 -4.27 11.70 8.00
CA PHE A 51 -3.30 10.77 8.59
C PHE A 51 -3.58 9.32 8.16
N SER A 52 -4.84 8.87 8.18
CA SER A 52 -5.21 7.51 7.77
C SER A 52 -4.83 7.25 6.31
N ALA A 53 -5.20 8.15 5.40
CA ALA A 53 -4.85 8.03 3.99
C ALA A 53 -3.34 8.07 3.78
N GLY A 54 -2.63 8.99 4.43
CA GLY A 54 -1.17 9.12 4.34
C GLY A 54 -0.44 7.86 4.82
N ILE A 55 -0.80 7.35 6.01
CA ILE A 55 -0.21 6.11 6.55
C ILE A 55 -0.52 4.93 5.62
N GLY A 56 -1.73 4.83 5.09
CA GLY A 56 -2.09 3.76 4.14
C GLY A 56 -1.24 3.80 2.87
N LEU A 57 -1.06 4.99 2.28
CA LEU A 57 -0.25 5.17 1.07
C LEU A 57 1.23 4.87 1.33
N ILE A 58 1.80 5.40 2.42
CA ILE A 58 3.20 5.14 2.82
C ILE A 58 3.39 3.66 3.13
N GLY A 59 2.48 3.06 3.90
CA GLY A 59 2.51 1.65 4.25
C GLY A 59 2.50 0.75 3.03
N MET A 60 1.65 1.04 2.05
CA MET A 60 1.62 0.30 0.79
C MET A 60 2.91 0.47 -0.02
N ALA A 61 3.43 1.70 -0.10
CA ALA A 61 4.69 1.98 -0.79
C ALA A 61 5.88 1.24 -0.16
N LEU A 62 5.88 1.04 1.15
CA LEU A 62 6.90 0.26 1.88
C LEU A 62 6.68 -1.27 1.74
N LEU A 63 5.44 -1.73 1.67
CA LEU A 63 5.10 -3.15 1.49
C LEU A 63 5.39 -3.67 0.08
N GLN A 64 5.26 -2.83 -0.95
CA GLN A 64 5.50 -3.23 -2.34
C GLN A 64 6.91 -3.83 -2.58
N PRO A 65 8.01 -3.19 -2.14
CA PRO A 65 9.35 -3.78 -2.21
C PRO A 65 9.49 -5.09 -1.44
N LEU A 66 8.85 -5.19 -0.26
CA LEU A 66 8.91 -6.37 0.59
C LEU A 66 8.24 -7.59 -0.08
N TRP A 67 7.14 -7.38 -0.81
CA TRP A 67 6.50 -8.44 -1.60
C TRP A 67 7.37 -8.92 -2.77
N GLY A 68 8.11 -8.01 -3.39
CA GLY A 68 9.10 -8.33 -4.42
C GLY A 68 10.26 -9.17 -3.89
N LEU A 69 10.74 -8.88 -2.66
CA LEU A 69 11.77 -9.65 -1.98
C LEU A 69 11.28 -11.06 -1.58
N ALA A 70 10.04 -11.19 -1.11
CA ALA A 70 9.44 -12.49 -0.81
C ALA A 70 9.27 -13.38 -2.07
N GLY A 71 9.02 -12.77 -3.23
CA GLY A 71 8.89 -13.49 -4.51
C GLY A 71 10.21 -13.93 -5.14
N ILE A 72 11.35 -13.36 -4.76
CA ILE A 72 12.66 -13.71 -5.30
C ILE A 72 13.11 -15.11 -4.84
N GLY A 73 12.72 -15.55 -3.64
CA GLY A 73 13.07 -16.87 -3.09
C GLY A 73 12.53 -18.06 -3.89
N LEU A 74 11.41 -17.91 -4.60
CA LEU A 74 10.81 -18.99 -5.39
C LEU A 74 11.39 -19.11 -6.81
N ARG A 75 12.06 -18.06 -7.31
CA ARG A 75 12.59 -18.02 -8.67
C ARG A 75 13.98 -18.67 -8.78
N ASN A 76 14.74 -18.70 -7.68
CA ASN A 76 16.07 -19.31 -7.69
C ASN A 76 15.98 -20.85 -7.75
N SER A 77 15.00 -21.45 -7.08
CA SER A 77 14.83 -22.92 -7.03
C SER A 77 14.49 -23.55 -8.38
N ARG A 78 13.73 -22.85 -9.24
CA ARG A 78 13.40 -23.36 -10.59
C ARG A 78 14.59 -23.39 -11.54
N LEU A 79 15.53 -22.45 -11.40
CA LEU A 79 16.70 -22.37 -12.29
C LEU A 79 17.77 -23.40 -11.91
N GLU A 80 17.82 -23.79 -10.63
CA GLU A 80 18.75 -24.80 -10.12
C GLU A 80 18.27 -26.22 -10.50
N GLU A 81 16.96 -26.49 -10.42
CA GLU A 81 16.34 -27.76 -10.86
C GLU A 81 16.47 -27.98 -12.39
N ASP A 82 16.26 -26.92 -13.18
CA ASP A 82 16.48 -26.99 -14.63
C ASP A 82 17.97 -27.19 -14.96
N ALA A 83 18.90 -26.58 -14.21
CA ALA A 83 20.33 -26.71 -14.46
C ALA A 83 20.89 -28.11 -14.10
N GLU A 84 20.42 -28.73 -13.00
CA GLU A 84 20.79 -30.11 -12.65
C GLU A 84 20.28 -31.12 -13.70
N PHE A 85 19.11 -30.89 -14.29
CA PHE A 85 18.55 -31.71 -15.37
C PHE A 85 19.42 -31.74 -16.65
N PHE A 86 20.23 -30.70 -16.91
CA PHE A 86 21.11 -30.63 -18.08
C PHE A 86 22.56 -31.09 -17.81
N VAL A 87 22.95 -31.30 -16.55
CA VAL A 87 24.34 -31.66 -16.20
C VAL A 87 24.58 -33.17 -16.22
N ASP A 88 23.54 -34.01 -16.03
CA ASP A 88 23.67 -35.47 -16.00
C ASP A 88 23.81 -36.15 -17.39
N ASP A 89 23.62 -35.42 -18.49
CA ASP A 89 23.62 -35.98 -19.87
C ASP A 89 24.93 -35.72 -20.68
N GLU A 90 25.97 -35.12 -20.10
CA GLU A 90 27.24 -34.80 -20.80
C GLU A 90 28.42 -35.77 -20.53
N ASP A 91 28.17 -37.00 -20.08
CA ASP A 91 29.19 -38.06 -20.01
C ASP A 91 29.02 -39.09 -21.15
N PHE A 92 29.43 -38.71 -22.38
CA PHE A 92 29.65 -39.64 -23.51
C PHE A 92 31.04 -39.46 -24.14
#